data_AF-A0A1F5WTS2-F1
#
_entry.id   AF-A0A1F5WTS2-F1
#
_cell.length_a   1.000
_cell.length_b   1.000
_cell.length_c   1.000
_cell.angle_alpha   90.00
_cell.angle_beta   90.00
_cell.angle_gamma   90.00
#
_symmetry.space_group_name_H-M   'P 1'
#
loop_
_entity.id
_entity.type
_entity.pdbx_description
1 polymer ?
#
loop_
_entity_poly.entity_id
_entity_poly.type
_entity_poly.pdbx_seq_one_letter_code
_entity_poly.pdbx_strand_id
1 'polypeptide(L)'
;MPTRLRQKKGFTIIELLVVLAIIGIMASIAMVSIRVARQKGLVARANADMYTLRTAILQLEGNSAKFPNHLSSASCVENVAAVLLDNSGPVGIVQNDSGAPYPNWQGPYMSAVPNDPWLTAYRFNKWATCNGQEGCSGIANGTRVQAIVSFGADKSEPPPYDTDNIYMVLCR
;
A
#
# COMPACT_ATOMS: atom_id res chain seq x y z
N MET A 1 -57.33 48.55 -16.79
CA MET A 1 -56.60 47.71 -17.76
C MET A 1 -56.49 46.31 -17.16
N PRO A 2 -57.04 45.25 -17.78
CA PRO A 2 -56.93 43.91 -17.21
C PRO A 2 -55.54 43.33 -17.54
N THR A 3 -54.74 43.08 -16.51
CA THR A 3 -53.46 42.37 -16.60
C THR A 3 -53.73 40.89 -16.84
N ARG A 4 -53.42 40.38 -18.05
CA ARG A 4 -53.47 38.94 -18.34
C ARG A 4 -52.49 38.21 -17.42
N LEU A 5 -53.00 37.41 -16.49
CA LEU A 5 -52.19 36.48 -15.70
C LEU A 5 -51.59 35.43 -16.64
N ARG A 6 -50.28 35.51 -16.86
CA ARG A 6 -49.51 34.57 -17.67
C ARG A 6 -49.54 33.20 -16.98
N GLN A 7 -50.18 32.20 -17.59
CA GLN A 7 -50.20 30.85 -17.04
C GLN A 7 -48.77 30.29 -16.99
N LYS A 8 -48.30 29.98 -15.77
CA LYS A 8 -47.03 29.28 -15.57
C LYS A 8 -47.23 27.82 -16.00
N LYS A 9 -46.51 27.39 -17.04
CA LYS A 9 -46.47 25.97 -17.41
C LYS A 9 -45.77 25.20 -16.30
N GLY A 10 -46.44 24.20 -15.72
CA GLY A 10 -45.86 23.28 -14.75
C GLY A 10 -45.16 22.12 -15.45
N PHE A 11 -44.21 21.48 -14.76
CA PHE A 11 -43.57 20.24 -15.20
C PHE A 11 -44.59 19.10 -15.21
N THR A 12 -44.54 18.24 -16.22
CA THR A 12 -45.32 17.01 -16.26
C THR A 12 -44.64 15.90 -15.44
N ILE A 13 -45.43 14.96 -14.92
CA ILE A 13 -44.90 13.81 -14.16
C ILE A 13 -43.99 12.95 -15.05
N ILE A 14 -44.31 12.83 -16.35
CA ILE A 14 -43.50 12.05 -17.29
C ILE A 14 -42.13 12.68 -17.53
N GLU A 15 -42.04 14.01 -17.59
CA GLU A 15 -40.75 14.72 -17.70
C GLU A 15 -39.87 14.46 -16.49
N LEU A 16 -40.43 14.51 -15.27
CA LEU A 16 -39.67 14.21 -14.06
C LEU A 16 -39.25 12.72 -13.99
N LEU A 17 -40.12 11.82 -14.44
CA LEU A 17 -39.85 10.38 -14.46
C LEU A 17 -38.67 10.04 -15.37
N VAL A 18 -38.65 10.59 -16.59
CA VAL A 18 -37.54 10.36 -17.54
C VAL A 18 -36.23 10.93 -17.00
N VAL A 19 -36.24 12.09 -16.35
CA VAL A 19 -35.04 12.69 -15.75
C VAL A 19 -34.45 11.79 -14.66
N LEU A 20 -35.28 11.29 -13.74
CA LEU A 20 -34.82 10.38 -12.68
C LEU A 20 -34.31 9.05 -13.26
N ALA A 21 -34.92 8.54 -14.33
CA ALA A 21 -34.43 7.36 -15.04
C ALA A 21 -33.02 7.57 -15.61
N ILE A 22 -32.77 8.71 -16.27
CA ILE A 22 -31.45 9.03 -16.83
C ILE A 22 -30.41 9.25 -15.71
N ILE A 23 -30.75 9.98 -14.65
CA ILE A 23 -29.87 10.18 -13.49
C ILE A 23 -29.50 8.83 -12.86
N GLY A 24 -30.46 7.90 -12.72
CA GLY A 24 -30.21 6.56 -12.22
C GLY A 24 -29.19 5.78 -13.05
N ILE A 25 -29.31 5.84 -14.39
CA ILE A 25 -28.36 5.20 -15.30
C ILE A 25 -26.96 5.83 -15.14
N MET A 26 -26.86 7.16 -15.20
CA MET A 26 -25.57 7.85 -15.06
C MET A 26 -24.90 7.57 -13.70
N ALA A 27 -25.68 7.55 -12.62
CA ALA A 27 -25.19 7.27 -11.27
C ALA A 27 -24.60 5.85 -11.16
N SER A 28 -25.24 4.86 -11.78
CA SER A 28 -24.73 3.47 -11.73
C SER A 28 -23.37 3.29 -12.38
N ILE A 29 -23.13 3.93 -13.53
CA ILE A 29 -21.84 3.91 -14.24
C ILE A 29 -20.76 4.64 -13.42
N ALA A 30 -21.10 5.81 -12.87
CA ALA A 30 -20.19 6.61 -12.06
C ALA A 30 -19.71 5.86 -10.80
N MET A 31 -20.56 5.03 -10.18
CA MET A 31 -20.17 4.27 -8.99
C MET A 31 -19.06 3.24 -9.28
N VAL A 32 -19.08 2.58 -10.44
CA VAL A 32 -18.06 1.59 -10.80
C VAL A 32 -16.71 2.28 -11.04
N SER A 33 -16.70 3.42 -11.75
CA SER A 33 -15.45 4.14 -12.05
C SER A 33 -14.78 4.68 -10.79
N ILE A 34 -15.55 5.20 -9.82
CA ILE A 34 -15.01 5.71 -8.55
C ILE A 34 -14.37 4.57 -7.74
N ARG A 35 -14.96 3.38 -7.71
CA ARG A 35 -14.38 2.22 -6.99
C ARG A 35 -13.02 1.83 -7.55
N VAL A 36 -12.89 1.74 -8.87
CA VAL A 36 -11.62 1.41 -9.54
C VAL A 36 -10.59 2.51 -9.32
N ALA A 37 -10.97 3.79 -9.46
CA ALA A 37 -10.07 4.91 -9.22
C ALA A 37 -9.56 4.96 -7.78
N ARG A 38 -10.44 4.69 -6.80
CA ARG A 38 -10.06 4.60 -5.39
C ARG A 38 -9.06 3.47 -5.15
N GLN A 39 -9.32 2.26 -5.67
CA GLN A 39 -8.38 1.14 -5.50
C GLN A 39 -7.00 1.45 -6.09
N LYS A 40 -6.94 2.00 -7.30
CA LYS A 40 -5.68 2.45 -7.91
C LYS A 40 -4.98 3.51 -7.07
N GLY A 41 -5.73 4.44 -6.46
CA GLY A 41 -5.19 5.46 -5.57
C GLY A 41 -4.60 4.88 -4.28
N LEU A 42 -5.23 3.84 -3.70
CA LEU A 42 -4.71 3.14 -2.52
C LEU A 42 -3.40 2.42 -2.88
N VAL A 43 -3.38 1.65 -3.96
CA VAL A 43 -2.16 0.98 -4.44
C VAL A 43 -1.02 1.97 -4.71
N ALA A 44 -1.30 3.09 -5.37
CA ALA A 44 -0.30 4.13 -5.63
C ALA A 44 0.24 4.75 -4.33
N ARG A 45 -0.62 4.96 -3.33
CA ARG A 45 -0.19 5.41 -1.99
C ARG A 45 0.69 4.37 -1.32
N ALA A 46 0.30 3.09 -1.36
CA ALA A 46 1.09 2.02 -0.78
C ALA A 46 2.50 1.95 -1.40
N ASN A 47 2.59 2.04 -2.73
CA ASN A 47 3.87 2.09 -3.44
C ASN A 47 4.73 3.29 -3.01
N ALA A 48 4.13 4.48 -2.87
CA ALA A 48 4.84 5.68 -2.40
C ALA A 48 5.41 5.50 -0.98
N ASP A 49 4.59 4.97 -0.06
CA ASP A 49 5.01 4.67 1.31
C ASP A 49 6.16 3.63 1.31
N MET A 50 6.07 2.58 0.49
CA MET A 50 7.14 1.57 0.34
C MET A 50 8.44 2.13 -0.23
N TYR A 51 8.41 3.12 -1.13
CA TYR A 51 9.63 3.80 -1.60
C TYR A 51 10.33 4.56 -0.47
N THR A 52 9.56 5.23 0.39
CA THR A 52 10.14 5.92 1.56
C THR A 52 10.73 4.92 2.55
N LEU A 53 10.04 3.80 2.82
CA LEU A 53 10.54 2.72 3.66
C LEU A 53 11.80 2.07 3.09
N ARG A 54 11.84 1.82 1.78
CA ARG A 54 13.04 1.30 1.11
C ARG A 54 14.23 2.20 1.34
N THR A 55 14.05 3.51 1.19
CA THR A 55 15.13 4.49 1.41
C THR A 55 15.62 4.46 2.85
N ALA A 56 14.71 4.43 3.83
CA ALA A 56 15.07 4.34 5.25
C ALA A 56 15.81 3.04 5.59
N ILE A 57 15.37 1.91 5.03
CA ILE A 57 16.01 0.60 5.22
C ILE A 57 17.42 0.57 4.62
N LEU A 58 17.62 1.15 3.43
CA LEU A 58 18.94 1.23 2.81
C LEU A 58 19.88 2.18 3.58
N GLN A 59 19.38 3.25 4.18
CA GLN A 59 20.18 4.11 5.06
C GLN A 59 20.59 3.39 6.35
N LEU A 60 19.66 2.65 6.97
CA LEU A 60 19.97 1.80 8.12
C LEU A 60 21.07 0.80 7.77
N GLU A 61 20.95 0.13 6.63
CA GLU A 61 21.92 -0.85 6.17
C GLU A 61 23.28 -0.22 5.87
N GLY A 62 23.32 0.90 5.16
CA GLY A 62 24.56 1.62 4.86
C GLY A 62 25.31 2.09 6.10
N ASN A 63 24.60 2.44 7.18
CA ASN A 63 25.22 2.88 8.43
C ASN A 63 25.61 1.72 9.33
N SER A 64 24.74 0.72 9.49
CA SER A 64 24.88 -0.32 10.52
C SER A 64 25.31 -1.69 10.00
N ALA A 65 25.34 -1.88 8.67
CA ALA A 65 25.48 -3.18 8.00
C ALA A 65 24.42 -4.21 8.48
N LYS A 66 23.25 -3.71 8.89
CA LYS A 66 22.11 -4.50 9.36
C LYS A 66 20.83 -4.02 8.71
N PHE A 67 19.96 -4.97 8.45
CA PHE A 67 18.57 -4.72 8.07
C PHE A 67 17.67 -4.68 9.31
N PRO A 68 16.37 -4.34 9.15
CA PRO A 68 15.43 -4.33 10.27
C PRO A 68 15.46 -5.64 11.07
N ASN A 69 15.33 -5.52 12.39
CA ASN A 69 15.42 -6.62 13.36
C ASN A 69 16.77 -7.35 13.33
N HIS A 70 17.87 -6.60 13.21
CA HIS A 70 19.25 -7.11 13.21
C HIS A 70 19.58 -8.14 12.13
N LEU A 71 18.75 -8.23 11.09
CA LEU A 71 18.97 -9.15 9.99
C LEU A 71 20.28 -8.80 9.27
N SER A 72 21.02 -9.83 8.86
CA SER A 72 22.31 -9.68 8.19
C SER A 72 22.16 -8.96 6.85
N SER A 73 23.08 -8.06 6.48
CA SER A 73 23.14 -7.50 5.11
C SER A 73 23.99 -8.33 4.15
N ALA A 74 24.65 -9.39 4.63
CA ALA A 74 25.60 -10.17 3.83
C ALA A 74 24.96 -11.05 2.74
N SER A 75 23.67 -11.38 2.88
CA SER A 75 22.92 -12.15 1.89
C SER A 75 21.62 -11.46 1.57
N CYS A 76 21.28 -11.41 0.28
CA CYS A 76 20.02 -10.84 -0.17
C CYS A 76 18.82 -11.65 0.39
N VAL A 77 18.82 -12.96 0.11
CA VAL A 77 17.74 -13.86 0.51
C VAL A 77 18.19 -14.74 1.67
N GLU A 78 17.36 -14.83 2.71
CA GLU A 78 17.60 -15.66 3.90
C GLU A 78 16.29 -16.29 4.38
N ASN A 79 16.32 -17.52 4.91
CA ASN A 79 15.15 -18.21 5.47
C ASN A 79 14.80 -17.69 6.87
N VAL A 80 14.41 -16.43 6.97
CA VAL A 80 14.05 -15.76 8.23
C VAL A 80 12.60 -15.30 8.21
N ALA A 81 11.96 -15.26 9.37
CA ALA A 81 10.60 -14.75 9.48
C ALA A 81 10.51 -13.28 9.02
N ALA A 82 9.37 -12.92 8.44
CA ALA A 82 9.13 -11.54 8.06
C ALA A 82 9.03 -10.65 9.31
N VAL A 83 9.62 -9.46 9.23
CA VAL A 83 9.67 -8.49 10.32
C VAL A 83 8.57 -7.47 10.10
N LEU A 84 7.78 -7.18 11.15
CA LEU A 84 6.82 -6.07 11.14
C LEU A 84 7.57 -4.74 11.11
N LEU A 85 7.22 -3.89 10.16
CA LEU A 85 7.65 -2.50 10.12
C LEU A 85 6.54 -1.67 10.74
N ASP A 86 6.65 -1.43 12.04
CA ASP A 86 5.73 -0.60 12.80
C ASP A 86 6.46 0.30 13.79
N ASN A 87 5.71 1.04 14.60
CA ASN A 87 6.26 1.94 15.61
C ASN A 87 6.36 1.30 17.01
N SER A 88 6.10 -0.01 17.14
CA SER A 88 5.95 -0.70 18.42
C SER A 88 7.24 -1.34 18.93
N GLY A 89 8.23 -1.57 18.07
CA GLY A 89 9.50 -2.20 18.43
C GLY A 89 10.71 -1.57 17.74
N PRO A 90 11.93 -1.73 18.31
CA PRO A 90 13.13 -1.14 17.78
C PRO A 90 13.69 -1.96 16.61
N VAL A 91 12.96 -1.99 15.51
CA VAL A 91 13.40 -2.62 14.25
C VAL A 91 14.46 -1.79 13.51
N GLY A 92 15.06 -0.79 14.17
CA GLY A 92 16.16 0.03 13.64
C GLY A 92 15.74 1.22 12.80
N ILE A 93 14.46 1.31 12.37
CA ILE A 93 13.98 2.42 11.52
C ILE A 93 13.68 3.68 12.32
N VAL A 94 12.74 3.61 13.26
CA VAL A 94 12.27 4.77 14.06
C VAL A 94 12.99 4.88 15.41
N GLN A 95 13.55 3.77 15.88
CA GLN A 95 14.19 3.69 17.18
C GLN A 95 15.36 2.71 17.13
N ASN A 96 16.43 3.05 17.85
CA ASN A 96 17.53 2.12 18.11
C ASN A 96 17.13 1.11 19.19
N ASP A 97 17.65 -0.10 19.09
CA ASP A 97 17.38 -1.17 20.06
C ASP A 97 18.23 -0.97 21.32
N SER A 98 17.58 -0.70 22.45
CA SER A 98 18.27 -0.45 23.72
C SER A 98 18.93 -1.70 24.32
N GLY A 99 18.45 -2.89 23.99
CA GLY A 99 19.00 -4.17 24.48
C GLY A 99 20.12 -4.71 23.59
N ALA A 100 20.03 -4.43 22.29
CA ALA A 100 21.07 -4.75 21.32
C ALA A 100 21.21 -3.60 20.30
N PRO A 101 21.97 -2.53 20.60
CA PRO A 101 22.05 -1.37 19.71
C PRO A 101 22.59 -1.73 18.32
N TYR A 102 22.01 -1.13 17.29
CA TYR A 102 22.54 -1.20 15.94
C TYR A 102 23.92 -0.50 15.90
N PRO A 103 24.96 -1.12 15.33
CA PRO A 103 26.25 -0.47 15.14
C PRO A 103 26.10 0.83 14.34
N ASN A 104 26.80 1.90 14.73
CA ASN A 104 26.80 3.18 14.01
C ASN A 104 25.40 3.71 13.62
N TRP A 105 24.38 3.45 14.45
CA TRP A 105 23.04 3.94 14.19
C TRP A 105 23.00 5.47 14.23
N GLN A 106 22.57 6.09 13.12
CA GLN A 106 22.44 7.55 12.96
C GLN A 106 20.99 7.97 12.77
N GLY A 107 20.05 7.07 13.09
CA GLY A 107 18.62 7.33 12.94
C GLY A 107 18.09 8.37 13.94
N PRO A 108 16.77 8.57 13.97
CA PRO A 108 15.78 7.77 13.25
C PRO A 108 15.81 8.01 11.74
N TYR A 109 15.68 6.94 10.95
CA TYR A 109 15.64 7.01 9.48
C TYR A 109 14.26 7.39 8.93
N MET A 110 13.25 7.38 9.80
CA MET A 110 11.89 7.85 9.55
C MET A 110 11.29 8.34 10.86
N SER A 111 10.45 9.38 10.83
CA SER A 111 9.80 9.89 12.05
C SER A 111 8.74 8.94 12.61
N ALA A 112 8.02 8.25 11.73
CA ALA A 112 7.07 7.19 12.07
C ALA A 112 6.84 6.30 10.85
N VAL A 113 6.77 4.99 11.06
CA VAL A 113 6.38 4.05 9.99
C VAL A 113 4.87 4.19 9.73
N PRO A 114 4.44 4.52 8.51
CA PRO A 114 3.01 4.55 8.19
C PRO A 114 2.46 3.12 8.11
N ASN A 115 1.19 2.97 8.47
CA ASN A 115 0.44 1.78 8.06
C ASN A 115 0.10 1.90 6.57
N ASP A 116 -0.09 0.77 5.92
CA ASP A 116 -0.58 0.73 4.56
C ASP A 116 -2.02 1.31 4.46
N PRO A 117 -2.51 1.58 3.24
CA PRO A 117 -3.83 2.19 3.04
C PRO A 117 -5.01 1.36 3.59
N TRP A 118 -4.78 0.10 3.93
CA TRP A 118 -5.75 -0.82 4.50
C TRP A 118 -5.57 -1.02 6.01
N LEU A 119 -4.75 -0.18 6.65
CA LEU A 119 -4.49 -0.16 8.09
C LEU A 119 -3.76 -1.41 8.59
N THR A 120 -2.86 -1.95 7.76
CA THR A 120 -1.98 -3.05 8.11
C THR A 120 -0.53 -2.56 8.10
N ALA A 121 0.30 -3.07 9.00
CA ALA A 121 1.73 -2.74 9.01
C ALA A 121 2.43 -3.39 7.81
N TYR A 122 3.38 -2.68 7.21
CA TYR A 122 4.26 -3.26 6.20
C TYR A 122 5.15 -4.33 6.81
N ARG A 123 5.62 -5.28 6.00
CA ARG A 123 6.61 -6.27 6.44
C ARG A 123 7.87 -6.22 5.62
N PHE A 124 9.01 -6.38 6.28
CA PHE A 124 10.27 -6.63 5.63
C PHE A 124 10.53 -8.13 5.61
N ASN A 125 10.66 -8.69 4.41
CA ASN A 125 10.73 -10.12 4.19
C ASN A 125 11.95 -10.47 3.31
N LYS A 126 12.90 -11.24 3.84
CA LYS A 126 14.08 -11.73 3.10
C LYS A 126 13.86 -13.10 2.43
N TRP A 127 12.66 -13.64 2.50
CA TRP A 127 12.27 -14.93 1.92
C TRP A 127 10.99 -14.85 1.07
N ALA A 128 10.58 -13.63 0.68
CA ALA A 128 9.41 -13.39 -0.15
C ALA A 128 9.54 -14.14 -1.49
N THR A 129 8.45 -14.73 -1.98
CA THR A 129 8.44 -15.41 -3.28
C THR A 129 7.60 -14.62 -4.26
N CYS A 130 8.22 -14.22 -5.37
CA CYS A 130 7.53 -13.60 -6.49
C CYS A 130 6.79 -14.67 -7.30
N ASN A 131 5.50 -14.48 -7.49
CA ASN A 131 4.53 -15.33 -8.19
C ASN A 131 3.50 -14.48 -8.97
N GLY A 132 3.94 -13.37 -9.58
CA GLY A 132 3.10 -12.51 -10.41
C GLY A 132 2.36 -11.37 -9.67
N GLN A 133 2.68 -11.13 -8.40
CA GLN A 133 2.14 -10.00 -7.63
C GLN A 133 2.70 -8.66 -8.13
N GLU A 134 2.05 -7.55 -7.75
CA GLU A 134 2.50 -6.21 -8.08
C GLU A 134 3.92 -5.95 -7.54
N GLY A 135 4.78 -5.39 -8.40
CA GLY A 135 6.18 -5.10 -8.09
C GLY A 135 7.17 -6.26 -8.28
N CYS A 136 6.69 -7.46 -8.62
CA CYS A 136 7.51 -8.58 -9.11
C CYS A 136 7.68 -8.60 -10.65
N SER A 137 7.43 -7.48 -11.33
CA SER A 137 7.51 -7.40 -12.79
C SER A 137 8.92 -7.70 -13.30
N GLY A 138 9.04 -8.62 -14.26
CA GLY A 138 10.34 -9.07 -14.80
C GLY A 138 11.07 -10.11 -13.95
N ILE A 139 10.46 -10.62 -12.87
CA ILE A 139 11.01 -11.69 -12.03
C ILE A 139 10.23 -12.98 -12.32
N ALA A 140 10.94 -14.09 -12.51
CA ALA A 140 10.31 -15.38 -12.78
C ALA A 140 9.51 -15.87 -11.56
N ASN A 141 8.37 -16.51 -11.80
CA ASN A 141 7.55 -17.10 -10.74
C ASN A 141 8.36 -18.15 -9.95
N GLY A 142 8.19 -18.19 -8.63
CA GLY A 142 8.94 -19.03 -7.71
C GLY A 142 10.30 -18.45 -7.29
N THR A 143 10.71 -17.29 -7.81
CA THR A 143 11.98 -16.66 -7.41
C THR A 143 11.85 -16.04 -6.02
N ARG A 144 12.83 -16.33 -5.16
CA ARG A 144 12.92 -15.75 -3.82
C ARG A 144 13.61 -14.40 -3.88
N VAL A 145 13.09 -13.45 -3.13
CA VAL A 145 13.54 -12.06 -3.12
C VAL A 145 13.52 -11.48 -1.71
N GLN A 146 14.29 -10.41 -1.53
CA GLN A 146 14.12 -9.51 -0.40
C GLN A 146 13.14 -8.41 -0.81
N ALA A 147 12.05 -8.26 -0.07
CA ALA A 147 11.03 -7.28 -0.36
C ALA A 147 10.44 -6.64 0.89
N ILE A 148 9.97 -5.40 0.73
CA ILE A 148 8.92 -4.87 1.61
C ILE A 148 7.60 -5.36 1.03
N VAL A 149 6.67 -5.76 1.89
CA VAL A 149 5.37 -6.35 1.50
C VAL A 149 4.24 -5.63 2.20
N SER A 150 3.16 -5.34 1.48
CA SER A 150 1.83 -4.99 2.01
C SER A 150 0.83 -6.06 1.62
N PHE A 151 -0.08 -6.40 2.53
CA PHE A 151 -1.09 -7.45 2.35
C PHE A 151 -2.39 -6.98 1.72
N GLY A 152 -2.37 -5.83 1.05
CA GLY A 152 -3.52 -5.38 0.28
C GLY A 152 -4.79 -5.20 1.13
N ALA A 153 -5.93 -5.36 0.47
CA ALA A 153 -7.23 -5.11 1.05
C ALA A 153 -7.74 -6.27 1.89
N ASP A 154 -7.34 -7.49 1.54
CA ASP A 154 -7.78 -8.70 2.22
C ASP A 154 -6.98 -9.00 3.50
N LYS A 155 -5.79 -8.41 3.63
CA LYS A 155 -4.85 -8.56 4.74
C LYS A 155 -4.34 -9.99 4.92
N SER A 156 -4.38 -10.80 3.86
CA SER A 156 -3.99 -12.20 3.92
C SER A 156 -2.47 -12.33 3.95
N GLU A 157 -1.94 -12.92 5.02
CA GLU A 157 -0.52 -13.26 5.07
C GLU A 157 -0.23 -14.50 4.18
N PRO A 158 0.85 -14.49 3.37
CA PRO A 158 1.21 -15.64 2.55
C PRO A 158 1.76 -16.79 3.39
N PRO A 159 1.52 -18.06 3.01
CA PRO A 159 0.70 -18.50 1.88
C PRO A 159 -0.81 -18.61 2.23
N PRO A 160 -1.72 -18.28 1.28
CA PRO A 160 -1.49 -18.17 -0.17
C PRO A 160 -0.97 -16.80 -0.64
N TYR A 161 -0.24 -16.81 -1.76
CA TYR A 161 0.14 -15.59 -2.48
C TYR A 161 -1.06 -15.14 -3.32
N ASP A 162 -1.81 -14.15 -2.83
CA ASP A 162 -2.92 -13.54 -3.56
C ASP A 162 -2.46 -12.48 -4.56
N THR A 163 -3.43 -11.91 -5.26
CA THR A 163 -3.23 -10.90 -6.30
C THR A 163 -3.20 -9.46 -5.80
N ASP A 164 -3.59 -9.19 -4.55
CA ASP A 164 -3.64 -7.84 -3.98
C ASP A 164 -2.45 -7.50 -3.08
N ASN A 165 -1.62 -8.48 -2.73
CA ASN A 165 -0.30 -8.25 -2.17
C ASN A 165 0.57 -7.37 -3.08
N ILE A 166 1.26 -6.40 -2.47
CA ILE A 166 2.18 -5.50 -3.17
C ILE A 166 3.59 -5.72 -2.65
N TYR A 167 4.53 -5.93 -3.56
CA TYR A 167 5.94 -6.19 -3.26
C TYR A 167 6.80 -5.03 -3.75
N MET A 168 7.71 -4.57 -2.90
CA MET A 168 8.79 -3.67 -3.30
C MET A 168 10.09 -4.43 -3.17
N VAL A 169 10.60 -4.96 -4.27
CA VAL A 169 11.81 -5.78 -4.29
C VAL A 169 13.05 -4.91 -4.09
N LEU A 170 13.89 -5.28 -3.12
CA LEU A 170 15.16 -4.63 -2.83
C LEU A 170 16.32 -5.32 -3.56
N CYS A 171 16.30 -6.65 -3.60
CA CYS A 171 17.27 -7.48 -4.31
C CYS A 171 16.67 -8.85 -4.64
N ARG A 172 17.32 -9.57 -5.56
CA ARG A 172 16.95 -10.89 -6.08
C ARG A 172 18.18 -11.79 -6.14
#